data_AF-A0A0F5Y7A0-F1
#
_entry.id   AF-A0A0F5Y7A0-F1
#
_cell.length_a   1.000
_cell.length_b   1.000
_cell.length_c   1.000
_cell.angle_alpha   90.00
_cell.angle_beta   90.00
_cell.angle_gamma   90.00
#
_symmetry.space_group_name_H-M   'P 1'
#
loop_
_entity.id
_entity.type
_entity.pdbx_description
1 polymer ?
#
loop_
_entity_poly.entity_id
_entity_poly.type
_entity_poly.pdbx_seq_one_letter_code
_entity_poly.pdbx_strand_id
1 'polypeptide(L)'
;MNIQNPGSALGEAIGSELEKALNTFLEQIADQEGYHFISEGAGNTKQGKPRKILVMYDQFGTQYKIDAVIANHAMQPIILFESKYLRYTKHNRDKGSWICNTHSALRRRYSSIRSSIAVLAGNWTTTSLAMMTSYDINIFMIPFQLICELLSQHNIEFNWREKDREIASQAWSQYCSLSPDEKAEIGEEMVSSIKNNLEQTVLKILDNALTREVNKVSVEIHSNLGEIKRYEFSEVTNAISFLNMDDLTEAFLSTDSISLFDPPPNLNAG
;
A
#
# COMPACT_ATOMS: atom_id res chain seq x y z
N MET A 1 -5.52 -23.07 -24.20
CA MET A 1 -4.54 -22.01 -24.54
C MET A 1 -3.17 -22.45 -24.05
N ASN A 2 -2.12 -22.36 -24.89
CA ASN A 2 -0.76 -22.71 -24.48
C ASN A 2 -0.11 -21.53 -23.75
N ILE A 3 -0.28 -21.43 -22.43
CA ILE A 3 0.33 -20.38 -21.61
C ILE A 3 1.76 -20.79 -21.23
N GLN A 4 2.71 -19.88 -21.46
CA GLN A 4 4.13 -20.14 -21.20
C GLN A 4 4.45 -20.28 -19.71
N ASN A 5 3.71 -19.60 -18.84
CA ASN A 5 3.81 -19.67 -17.38
C ASN A 5 2.42 -19.70 -16.71
N PRO A 6 1.80 -20.88 -16.56
CA PRO A 6 0.43 -21.00 -16.03
C PRO A 6 0.30 -20.56 -14.57
N GLY A 7 1.34 -20.73 -13.76
CA GLY A 7 1.33 -20.27 -12.37
C GLY A 7 1.33 -18.74 -12.23
N SER A 8 2.05 -18.04 -13.11
CA SER A 8 1.99 -16.57 -13.17
C SER A 8 0.62 -16.10 -13.64
N ALA A 9 0.09 -16.73 -14.69
CA ALA A 9 -1.22 -16.38 -15.23
C ALA A 9 -2.34 -16.57 -14.19
N LEU A 10 -2.32 -17.68 -13.43
CA LEU A 10 -3.29 -17.89 -12.36
C LEU A 10 -3.15 -16.83 -11.26
N GLY A 11 -1.92 -16.51 -10.86
CA GLY A 11 -1.67 -15.45 -9.88
C GLY A 11 -2.16 -14.07 -10.31
N GLU A 12 -1.93 -13.70 -11.57
CA GLU A 12 -2.43 -12.44 -12.14
C GLU A 12 -3.96 -12.41 -12.20
N ALA A 13 -4.59 -13.52 -12.56
CA ALA A 13 -6.05 -13.61 -12.63
C ALA A 13 -6.70 -13.47 -11.24
N ILE A 14 -6.19 -14.18 -10.23
CA ILE A 14 -6.66 -14.06 -8.84
C ILE A 14 -6.45 -12.62 -8.33
N GLY A 15 -5.27 -12.04 -8.59
CA GLY A 15 -4.97 -10.66 -8.22
C GLY A 15 -5.95 -9.67 -8.87
N SER A 16 -6.37 -9.92 -10.11
CA SER A 16 -7.35 -9.07 -10.79
C SER A 16 -8.74 -9.16 -10.18
N GLU A 17 -9.20 -10.34 -9.75
CA GLU A 17 -10.50 -10.47 -9.09
C GLU A 17 -10.50 -9.83 -7.68
N LEU A 18 -9.39 -9.96 -6.94
CA LEU A 18 -9.17 -9.22 -5.69
C LEU A 18 -9.28 -7.71 -5.91
N GLU A 19 -8.59 -7.17 -6.93
CA GLU A 19 -8.59 -5.73 -7.22
C GLU A 19 -9.99 -5.23 -7.55
N LYS A 20 -10.76 -5.96 -8.36
CA LYS A 20 -12.16 -5.59 -8.68
C LYS A 20 -13.06 -5.59 -7.45
N ALA A 21 -12.99 -6.63 -6.62
CA ALA A 21 -13.78 -6.74 -5.40
C ALA A 21 -13.43 -5.61 -4.42
N LEU A 22 -12.14 -5.33 -4.27
CA LEU A 22 -11.65 -4.24 -3.42
C LEU A 22 -12.13 -2.88 -3.92
N ASN A 23 -12.03 -2.61 -5.22
CA ASN A 23 -12.49 -1.35 -5.81
C ASN A 23 -13.98 -1.15 -5.61
N THR A 24 -14.79 -2.19 -5.85
CA THR A 24 -16.24 -2.15 -5.63
C THR A 24 -16.58 -1.82 -4.18
N PHE A 25 -15.89 -2.45 -3.24
CA PHE A 25 -16.07 -2.22 -1.81
C PHE A 25 -15.67 -0.80 -1.38
N LEU A 26 -14.52 -0.31 -1.85
CA LEU A 26 -14.03 1.04 -1.52
C LEU A 26 -14.90 2.14 -2.15
N GLU A 27 -15.42 1.91 -3.35
CA GLU A 27 -16.37 2.81 -4.02
C GLU A 27 -17.66 2.96 -3.19
N GLN A 28 -18.21 1.84 -2.71
CA GLN A 28 -19.39 1.87 -1.82
C GLN A 28 -19.16 2.71 -0.56
N ILE A 29 -18.00 2.55 0.10
CA ILE A 29 -17.66 3.35 1.29
C ILE A 29 -17.52 4.83 0.93
N ALA A 30 -16.80 5.14 -0.16
CA ALA A 30 -16.58 6.52 -0.58
C ALA A 30 -17.90 7.22 -0.88
N ASP A 31 -18.80 6.58 -1.62
CA ASP A 31 -20.11 7.14 -1.98
C ASP A 31 -21.00 7.39 -0.76
N GLN A 32 -21.01 6.47 0.21
CA GLN A 32 -21.78 6.62 1.45
C GLN A 32 -21.31 7.82 2.27
N GLU A 33 -20.01 8.12 2.26
CA GLU A 33 -19.41 9.24 3.00
C GLU A 33 -19.35 10.53 2.17
N GLY A 34 -19.87 10.55 0.95
CA GLY A 34 -19.85 11.73 0.06
C GLY A 34 -18.46 12.04 -0.53
N TYR A 35 -17.59 11.05 -0.64
CA TYR A 35 -16.29 11.17 -1.33
C TYR A 35 -16.36 10.55 -2.74
N HIS A 36 -15.29 10.74 -3.51
CA HIS A 36 -15.14 10.15 -4.84
C HIS A 36 -14.07 9.06 -4.81
N PHE A 37 -14.44 7.84 -5.22
CA PHE A 37 -13.47 6.79 -5.50
C PHE A 37 -12.97 6.90 -6.94
N ILE A 38 -11.66 6.85 -7.14
CA ILE A 38 -11.00 7.00 -8.44
C ILE A 38 -9.96 5.90 -8.58
N SER A 39 -10.20 4.95 -9.48
CA SER A 39 -9.24 3.89 -9.85
C SER A 39 -8.79 4.00 -11.31
N GLU A 40 -9.43 4.87 -12.09
CA GLU A 40 -9.12 5.10 -13.50
C GLU A 40 -8.62 6.52 -13.75
N GLY A 41 -7.85 6.70 -14.81
CA GLY A 41 -7.31 7.99 -15.22
C GLY A 41 -8.37 8.92 -15.82
N ALA A 42 -8.22 10.21 -15.57
CA ALA A 42 -9.13 11.23 -16.11
C ALA A 42 -9.04 11.35 -17.64
N GLY A 43 -10.21 11.45 -18.26
CA GLY A 43 -10.39 11.70 -19.69
C GLY A 43 -10.19 10.48 -20.58
N ASN A 44 -10.31 10.71 -21.88
CA ASN A 44 -10.18 9.66 -22.89
C ASN A 44 -8.75 9.56 -23.43
N THR A 45 -8.38 8.35 -23.84
CA THR A 45 -7.25 8.07 -24.71
C THR A 45 -7.45 8.78 -26.06
N LYS A 46 -6.38 8.86 -26.88
CA LYS A 46 -6.48 9.37 -28.26
C LYS A 46 -7.53 8.62 -29.11
N GLN A 47 -7.95 7.44 -28.67
CA GLN A 47 -8.95 6.58 -29.32
C GLN A 47 -10.35 6.73 -28.70
N GLY A 48 -10.58 7.71 -27.82
CA GLY A 48 -11.90 7.95 -27.22
C GLY A 48 -12.28 7.02 -26.06
N LYS A 49 -11.40 6.08 -25.66
CA LYS A 49 -11.65 5.17 -24.53
C LYS A 49 -11.19 5.78 -23.20
N PRO A 50 -11.87 5.54 -22.07
CA PRO A 50 -11.40 5.98 -20.75
C PRO A 50 -9.97 5.51 -20.49
N ARG A 51 -9.15 6.35 -19.85
CA ARG A 51 -7.80 5.95 -19.48
C ARG A 51 -7.89 5.00 -18.29
N LYS A 52 -7.53 3.73 -18.51
CA LYS A 52 -7.56 2.71 -17.44
C LYS A 52 -6.58 2.93 -16.28
N ILE A 53 -5.56 3.77 -16.46
CA ILE A 53 -4.48 3.92 -15.49
C ILE A 53 -4.60 5.28 -14.82
N LEU A 54 -4.80 5.27 -13.50
CA LEU A 54 -4.70 6.48 -12.69
C LEU A 54 -3.23 6.90 -12.57
N VAL A 55 -2.99 8.17 -12.87
CA VAL A 55 -1.67 8.76 -12.90
C VAL A 55 -1.66 10.01 -12.02
N MET A 56 -0.73 10.05 -11.07
CA MET A 56 -0.44 11.23 -10.26
C MET A 56 1.03 11.66 -10.45
N TYR A 57 1.34 12.89 -10.09
CA TYR A 57 2.68 13.45 -10.22
C TYR A 57 3.19 13.87 -8.85
N ASP A 58 4.50 13.79 -8.60
CA ASP A 58 5.11 14.41 -7.43
C ASP A 58 5.45 15.90 -7.67
N GLN A 59 6.09 16.54 -6.69
CA GLN A 59 6.46 17.96 -6.75
C GLN A 59 7.51 18.28 -7.83
N PHE A 60 8.21 17.28 -8.35
CA PHE A 60 9.23 17.41 -9.38
C PHE A 60 8.71 17.04 -10.78
N GLY A 61 7.44 16.63 -10.89
CA GLY A 61 6.84 16.17 -12.14
C GLY A 61 7.11 14.70 -12.46
N THR A 62 7.64 13.92 -11.52
CA THR A 62 7.79 12.47 -11.67
C THR A 62 6.41 11.83 -11.70
N GLN A 63 6.17 11.00 -12.72
CA GLN A 63 4.91 10.31 -12.90
C GLN A 63 4.84 9.02 -12.08
N TYR A 64 3.75 8.85 -11.34
CA TYR A 64 3.41 7.63 -10.60
C TYR A 64 2.09 7.06 -11.08
N LYS A 65 2.07 5.75 -11.33
CA LYS A 65 0.85 4.97 -11.53
C LYS A 65 0.44 4.43 -10.18
N ILE A 66 -0.82 4.57 -9.84
CA ILE A 66 -1.39 4.11 -8.58
C ILE A 66 -2.69 3.38 -8.85
N ASP A 67 -3.06 2.48 -7.95
CA ASP A 67 -4.23 1.61 -8.15
C ASP A 67 -5.52 2.38 -7.89
N ALA A 68 -5.63 3.12 -6.76
CA ALA A 68 -6.81 3.94 -6.49
C ALA A 68 -6.58 5.08 -5.50
N VAL A 69 -7.54 6.02 -5.48
CA VAL A 69 -7.60 7.18 -4.57
C VAL A 69 -9.04 7.41 -4.12
N ILE A 70 -9.22 7.74 -2.85
CA ILE A 70 -10.43 8.43 -2.39
C ILE A 70 -10.13 9.93 -2.34
N ALA A 71 -10.95 10.73 -3.02
CA ALA A 71 -10.84 12.19 -3.11
C ALA A 71 -12.08 12.89 -2.56
N ASN A 72 -11.92 14.10 -2.00
CA ASN A 72 -13.06 14.90 -1.55
C ASN A 72 -13.81 15.57 -2.71
N HIS A 73 -14.91 16.28 -2.42
CA HIS A 73 -15.69 17.02 -3.43
C HIS A 73 -14.89 18.04 -4.26
N ALA A 74 -13.75 18.53 -3.75
CA ALA A 74 -12.85 19.43 -4.48
C ALA A 74 -11.79 18.67 -5.31
N MET A 75 -11.96 17.35 -5.47
CA MET A 75 -11.02 16.43 -6.14
C MET A 75 -9.61 16.44 -5.53
N GLN A 76 -9.50 16.75 -4.24
CA GLN A 76 -8.26 16.64 -3.49
C GLN A 76 -8.10 15.21 -2.98
N PRO A 77 -6.96 14.53 -3.21
CA PRO A 77 -6.76 13.16 -2.75
C PRO A 77 -6.67 13.12 -1.21
N ILE A 78 -7.34 12.14 -0.60
CA ILE A 78 -7.43 11.96 0.85
C ILE A 78 -6.78 10.66 1.28
N ILE A 79 -7.01 9.57 0.54
CA ILE A 79 -6.42 8.26 0.82
C ILE A 79 -5.83 7.70 -0.47
N LEU A 80 -4.59 7.23 -0.41
CA LEU A 80 -3.95 6.47 -1.49
C LEU A 80 -4.09 4.97 -1.23
N PHE A 81 -4.42 4.21 -2.26
CA PHE A 81 -4.50 2.75 -2.22
C PHE A 81 -3.54 2.10 -3.22
N GLU A 82 -2.89 1.04 -2.76
CA GLU A 82 -2.11 0.12 -3.57
C GLU A 82 -2.48 -1.32 -3.17
N SER A 83 -2.74 -2.16 -4.18
CA SER A 83 -3.06 -3.56 -3.99
C SER A 83 -1.98 -4.43 -4.63
N LYS A 84 -1.46 -5.42 -3.91
CA LYS A 84 -0.42 -6.30 -4.46
C LYS A 84 -0.63 -7.73 -4.02
N TYR A 85 -0.81 -8.60 -5.02
CA TYR A 85 -0.79 -10.05 -4.84
C TYR A 85 0.61 -10.61 -5.17
N LEU A 86 1.18 -11.39 -4.25
CA LEU A 86 2.45 -12.09 -4.45
C LEU A 86 2.37 -13.53 -3.95
N ARG A 87 2.53 -14.48 -4.86
CA ARG A 87 2.64 -15.89 -4.50
C ARG A 87 3.95 -16.23 -3.79
N TYR A 88 5.05 -15.61 -4.21
CA TYR A 88 6.40 -15.88 -3.70
C TYR A 88 7.07 -14.62 -3.19
N THR A 89 7.98 -14.78 -2.22
CA THR A 89 8.59 -13.67 -1.50
C THR A 89 9.67 -12.89 -2.27
N LYS A 90 10.15 -13.43 -3.40
CA LYS A 90 11.30 -12.89 -4.16
C LYS A 90 11.13 -11.45 -4.62
N HIS A 91 9.90 -10.96 -4.75
CA HIS A 91 9.59 -9.60 -5.17
C HIS A 91 9.06 -8.69 -4.04
N ASN A 92 9.01 -9.17 -2.80
CA ASN A 92 8.40 -8.41 -1.69
C ASN A 92 9.10 -7.08 -1.45
N ARG A 93 10.44 -7.05 -1.49
CA ARG A 93 11.21 -5.82 -1.28
C ARG A 93 10.99 -4.83 -2.41
N ASP A 94 11.03 -5.29 -3.66
CA ASP A 94 10.84 -4.43 -4.83
C ASP A 94 9.43 -3.82 -4.85
N LYS A 95 8.40 -4.65 -4.63
CA LYS A 95 7.00 -4.20 -4.62
C LYS A 95 6.67 -3.34 -3.41
N GLY A 96 7.13 -3.70 -2.22
CA GLY A 96 6.96 -2.87 -1.03
C GLY A 96 7.65 -1.51 -1.17
N SER A 97 8.88 -1.49 -1.68
CA SER A 97 9.65 -0.25 -1.89
C SER A 97 8.98 0.66 -2.92
N TRP A 98 8.36 0.08 -3.96
CA TRP A 98 7.55 0.85 -4.90
C TRP A 98 6.41 1.61 -4.20
N ILE A 99 5.65 0.95 -3.31
CA ILE A 99 4.57 1.59 -2.56
C ILE A 99 5.14 2.69 -1.65
N CYS A 100 6.19 2.38 -0.88
CA CYS A 100 6.87 3.35 0.01
C CYS A 100 7.30 4.61 -0.75
N ASN A 101 8.00 4.45 -1.88
CA ASN A 101 8.52 5.56 -2.67
C ASN A 101 7.37 6.37 -3.29
N THR A 102 6.41 5.68 -3.90
CA THR A 102 5.28 6.32 -4.61
C THR A 102 4.41 7.11 -3.65
N HIS A 103 3.92 6.47 -2.59
CA HIS A 103 3.02 7.14 -1.65
C HIS A 103 3.69 8.30 -0.93
N SER A 104 4.96 8.15 -0.54
CA SER A 104 5.71 9.23 0.12
C SER A 104 5.94 10.42 -0.80
N ALA A 105 6.26 10.19 -2.07
CA ALA A 105 6.44 11.25 -3.05
C ALA A 105 5.13 12.02 -3.30
N LEU A 106 4.01 11.31 -3.41
CA LEU A 106 2.70 11.91 -3.58
C LEU A 106 2.27 12.68 -2.33
N ARG A 107 2.45 12.13 -1.13
CA ARG A 107 2.12 12.81 0.14
C ARG A 107 2.91 14.10 0.35
N ARG A 108 4.16 14.19 -0.12
CA ARG A 108 4.92 15.45 -0.10
C ARG A 108 4.30 16.54 -0.98
N ARG A 109 3.66 16.16 -2.10
CA ARG A 109 3.02 17.12 -3.01
C ARG A 109 1.60 17.47 -2.59
N TYR A 110 0.80 16.48 -2.20
CA TYR A 110 -0.62 16.65 -1.91
C TYR A 110 -0.85 16.61 -0.39
N SER A 111 -0.81 17.79 0.23
CA SER A 111 -1.00 17.96 1.68
C SER A 111 -2.39 17.54 2.19
N SER A 112 -3.36 17.35 1.29
CA SER A 112 -4.69 16.80 1.63
C SER A 112 -4.67 15.32 1.96
N ILE A 113 -3.64 14.57 1.55
CA ILE A 113 -3.57 13.12 1.78
C ILE A 113 -3.36 12.85 3.26
N ARG A 114 -4.34 12.18 3.86
CA ARG A 114 -4.36 11.81 5.28
C ARG A 114 -3.74 10.45 5.54
N SER A 115 -3.85 9.52 4.58
CA SER A 115 -3.41 8.15 4.79
C SER A 115 -2.93 7.45 3.51
N SER A 116 -2.04 6.49 3.71
CA SER A 116 -1.60 5.50 2.73
C SER A 116 -2.09 4.13 3.17
N ILE A 117 -2.74 3.39 2.27
CA ILE A 117 -3.23 2.04 2.53
C ILE A 117 -2.64 1.08 1.49
N ALA A 118 -2.13 -0.05 1.97
CA ALA A 118 -1.70 -1.18 1.15
C ALA A 118 -2.54 -2.41 1.47
N VAL A 119 -3.21 -2.97 0.47
CA VAL A 119 -3.90 -4.27 0.57
C VAL A 119 -3.02 -5.33 -0.06
N LEU A 120 -2.44 -6.18 0.78
CA LEU A 120 -1.42 -7.14 0.40
C LEU A 120 -1.99 -8.55 0.47
N ALA A 121 -1.86 -9.31 -0.61
CA ALA A 121 -2.32 -10.68 -0.69
C ALA A 121 -1.16 -11.63 -0.95
N GLY A 122 -1.20 -12.80 -0.31
CA GLY A 122 -0.21 -13.85 -0.50
C GLY A 122 0.94 -13.81 0.53
N ASN A 123 2.17 -14.03 0.07
CA ASN A 123 3.34 -14.26 0.93
C ASN A 123 4.19 -12.99 1.08
N TRP A 124 4.06 -12.31 2.21
CA TRP A 124 4.84 -11.11 2.56
C TRP A 124 5.79 -11.39 3.73
N THR A 125 7.05 -10.92 3.62
CA THR A 125 8.04 -11.11 4.68
C THR A 125 7.88 -10.03 5.74
N THR A 126 8.19 -10.38 6.99
CA THR A 126 8.17 -9.44 8.12
C THR A 126 9.03 -8.20 7.87
N THR A 127 10.17 -8.35 7.17
CA THR A 127 11.05 -7.24 6.80
C THR A 127 10.40 -6.27 5.80
N SER A 128 9.65 -6.76 4.81
CA SER A 128 8.95 -5.91 3.85
C SER A 128 7.75 -5.23 4.49
N LEU A 129 7.03 -5.92 5.38
CA LEU A 129 5.95 -5.35 6.17
C LEU A 129 6.47 -4.23 7.08
N ALA A 130 7.53 -4.48 7.85
CA ALA A 130 8.15 -3.48 8.73
C ALA A 130 8.63 -2.24 7.95
N MET A 131 9.19 -2.44 6.76
CA MET A 131 9.55 -1.33 5.86
C MET A 131 8.33 -0.52 5.44
N MET A 132 7.22 -1.14 5.03
CA MET A 132 6.02 -0.36 4.68
C MET A 132 5.43 0.36 5.89
N THR A 133 5.39 -0.29 7.06
CA THR A 133 4.96 0.34 8.31
C THR A 133 5.82 1.55 8.67
N SER A 134 7.15 1.50 8.46
CA SER A 134 8.05 2.63 8.75
C SER A 134 7.84 3.85 7.84
N TYR A 135 7.07 3.70 6.76
CA TYR A 135 6.68 4.77 5.84
C TYR A 135 5.23 5.24 6.08
N ASP A 136 4.67 4.94 7.26
CA ASP A 136 3.30 5.27 7.66
C ASP A 136 2.24 4.73 6.68
N ILE A 137 2.45 3.50 6.20
CA ILE A 137 1.48 2.78 5.36
C ILE A 137 0.68 1.83 6.24
N ASN A 138 -0.65 1.96 6.23
CA ASN A 138 -1.56 1.02 6.86
C ASN A 138 -1.67 -0.23 5.99
N ILE A 139 -1.37 -1.40 6.57
CA ILE A 139 -1.29 -2.66 5.84
C ILE A 139 -2.48 -3.54 6.20
N PHE A 140 -3.20 -4.03 5.19
CA PHE A 140 -4.23 -5.05 5.32
C PHE A 140 -3.77 -6.30 4.59
N MET A 141 -3.66 -7.40 5.32
CA MET A 141 -3.02 -8.62 4.83
C MET A 141 -4.05 -9.72 4.62
N ILE A 142 -4.08 -10.28 3.40
CA ILE A 142 -4.83 -11.47 3.02
C ILE A 142 -3.82 -12.62 2.91
N PRO A 143 -3.76 -13.54 3.89
CA PRO A 143 -2.73 -14.56 3.93
C PRO A 143 -2.78 -15.51 2.74
N PHE A 144 -1.61 -15.95 2.24
CA PHE A 144 -1.54 -16.95 1.16
C PHE A 144 -2.32 -18.24 1.46
N GLN A 145 -2.30 -18.67 2.72
CA GLN A 145 -2.98 -19.88 3.15
C GLN A 145 -4.50 -19.79 2.95
N LEU A 146 -5.09 -18.63 3.27
CA LEU A 146 -6.52 -18.38 3.02
C LEU A 146 -6.83 -18.50 1.52
N ILE A 147 -6.00 -17.89 0.65
CA ILE A 147 -6.19 -17.96 -0.81
C ILE A 147 -6.16 -19.41 -1.30
N CYS A 148 -5.24 -20.24 -0.78
CA CYS A 148 -5.20 -21.66 -1.09
C CYS A 148 -6.47 -22.40 -0.65
N GLU A 149 -7.00 -22.08 0.54
CA GLU A 149 -8.22 -22.68 1.07
C GLU A 149 -9.43 -22.33 0.21
N LEU A 150 -9.60 -21.06 -0.17
CA LEU A 150 -10.68 -20.63 -1.07
C LEU A 150 -10.63 -21.35 -2.42
N LEU A 151 -9.46 -21.37 -3.07
CA LEU A 151 -9.28 -22.06 -4.35
C LEU A 151 -9.52 -23.57 -4.26
N SER A 152 -9.20 -24.19 -3.12
CA SER A 152 -9.44 -25.61 -2.90
C SER A 152 -10.93 -25.98 -2.91
N GLN A 153 -11.82 -25.05 -2.51
CA GLN A 153 -13.27 -25.26 -2.56
C GLN A 153 -13.78 -25.41 -4.00
N HIS A 154 -13.06 -24.81 -4.96
CA HIS A 154 -13.29 -24.96 -6.40
C HIS A 154 -12.45 -26.07 -7.03
N ASN A 155 -11.86 -26.96 -6.23
CA ASN A 155 -10.95 -28.02 -6.65
C ASN A 155 -9.68 -27.53 -7.37
N ILE A 156 -9.25 -26.29 -7.10
CA ILE A 156 -8.04 -25.70 -7.67
C ILE A 156 -6.91 -25.86 -6.65
N GLU A 157 -6.00 -26.80 -6.91
CA GLU A 157 -4.80 -26.94 -6.09
C GLU A 157 -3.88 -25.73 -6.32
N PHE A 158 -3.62 -24.93 -5.28
CA PHE A 158 -2.78 -23.73 -5.38
C PHE A 158 -1.46 -23.77 -4.58
N ASN A 159 -1.33 -24.74 -3.69
CA ASN A 159 -0.18 -24.91 -2.80
C ASN A 159 0.88 -25.86 -3.39
N TRP A 160 1.38 -25.55 -4.58
CA TRP A 160 2.45 -26.31 -5.23
C TRP A 160 3.80 -25.57 -5.22
N ARG A 161 4.91 -26.32 -5.40
CA ARG A 161 6.27 -25.74 -5.44
C ARG A 161 6.56 -25.06 -6.80
N GLU A 162 7.39 -24.02 -6.83
CA GLU A 162 7.61 -23.15 -8.02
C GLU A 162 7.94 -23.85 -9.35
N LYS A 163 8.42 -25.10 -9.32
CA LYS A 163 8.78 -25.87 -10.52
C LYS A 163 7.74 -26.90 -10.96
N ASP A 164 6.61 -27.02 -10.26
CA ASP A 164 5.56 -27.97 -10.62
C ASP A 164 4.64 -27.39 -11.71
N ARG A 165 5.03 -27.60 -12.96
CA ARG A 165 4.33 -27.02 -14.12
C ARG A 165 3.06 -27.78 -14.47
N GLU A 166 2.98 -29.07 -14.16
CA GLU A 166 1.82 -29.90 -14.45
C GLU A 166 0.65 -29.48 -13.56
N ILE A 167 0.87 -29.41 -12.24
CA ILE A 167 -0.14 -28.92 -11.28
C ILE A 167 -0.56 -27.49 -11.63
N ALA A 168 0.40 -26.61 -11.93
CA ALA A 168 0.10 -25.23 -12.33
C ALA A 168 -0.79 -25.15 -13.58
N SER A 169 -0.56 -26.03 -14.57
CA SER A 169 -1.35 -26.06 -15.81
C SER A 169 -2.77 -26.57 -15.56
N GLN A 170 -2.90 -27.60 -14.72
CA GLN A 170 -4.20 -28.14 -14.30
C GLN A 170 -5.00 -27.08 -13.52
N ALA A 171 -4.39 -26.47 -12.51
CA ALA A 171 -5.00 -25.39 -11.72
C ALA A 171 -5.45 -24.22 -12.59
N TRP A 172 -4.63 -23.80 -13.56
CA TRP A 172 -5.01 -22.77 -14.51
C TRP A 172 -6.21 -23.18 -15.38
N SER A 173 -6.25 -24.44 -15.84
CA SER A 173 -7.38 -24.94 -16.63
C SER A 173 -8.67 -24.98 -15.81
N GLN A 174 -8.59 -25.42 -14.55
CA GLN A 174 -9.74 -25.44 -13.62
C GLN A 174 -10.24 -24.04 -13.33
N TYR A 175 -9.34 -23.09 -13.07
CA TYR A 175 -9.70 -21.68 -12.91
C TYR A 175 -10.35 -21.12 -14.19
N CYS A 176 -9.81 -21.43 -15.37
CA CYS A 176 -10.40 -20.99 -16.63
C CYS A 176 -11.84 -21.49 -16.80
N SER A 177 -12.14 -22.70 -16.34
CA SER A 177 -13.48 -23.28 -16.42
C SER A 177 -14.49 -22.72 -15.43
N LEU A 178 -14.05 -21.98 -14.40
CA LEU A 178 -14.98 -21.26 -13.51
C LEU A 178 -15.77 -20.21 -14.30
N SER A 179 -17.04 -20.07 -13.94
CA SER A 179 -17.91 -19.00 -14.38
C SER A 179 -17.37 -17.62 -13.91
N PRO A 180 -17.81 -16.52 -14.56
CA PRO A 180 -17.46 -15.18 -14.09
C PRO A 180 -17.88 -14.91 -12.64
N ASP A 181 -19.03 -15.45 -12.21
CA ASP A 181 -19.57 -15.26 -10.86
C ASP A 181 -18.71 -15.99 -9.82
N GLU A 182 -18.31 -17.25 -10.08
CA GLU A 182 -17.38 -17.98 -9.20
C GLU A 182 -16.02 -17.28 -9.08
N LYS A 183 -15.53 -16.66 -10.17
CA LYS A 183 -14.29 -15.89 -10.14
C LYS A 183 -14.44 -14.61 -9.30
N ALA A 184 -15.56 -13.92 -9.42
CA ALA A 184 -15.86 -12.74 -8.62
C ALA A 184 -15.99 -13.09 -7.13
N GLU A 185 -16.67 -14.18 -6.81
CA GLU A 185 -16.85 -14.70 -5.45
C GLU A 185 -15.50 -14.94 -4.75
N ILE A 186 -14.51 -15.54 -5.43
CA ILE A 186 -13.15 -15.70 -4.89
C ILE A 186 -12.55 -14.34 -4.47
N GLY A 187 -12.70 -13.30 -5.29
CA GLY A 187 -12.23 -11.95 -4.97
C GLY A 187 -12.96 -11.32 -3.79
N GLU A 188 -14.29 -11.48 -3.74
CA GLU A 188 -15.14 -10.98 -2.65
C GLU A 188 -14.81 -11.65 -1.31
N GLU A 189 -14.62 -12.96 -1.30
CA GLU A 189 -14.23 -13.71 -0.12
C GLU A 189 -12.83 -13.32 0.37
N MET A 190 -11.88 -13.08 -0.53
CA MET A 190 -10.58 -12.52 -0.16
C MET A 190 -10.72 -11.18 0.56
N VAL A 191 -11.51 -10.24 0.02
CA VAL A 191 -11.76 -8.93 0.63
C VAL A 191 -12.52 -9.06 1.96
N SER A 192 -13.45 -10.01 2.06
CA SER A 192 -14.26 -10.23 3.27
C SER A 192 -13.41 -10.42 4.52
N SER A 193 -12.24 -11.06 4.39
CA SER A 193 -11.30 -11.33 5.49
C SER A 193 -10.70 -10.07 6.14
N ILE A 194 -10.63 -8.96 5.39
CA ILE A 194 -10.10 -7.68 5.86
C ILE A 194 -11.15 -6.58 5.94
N LYS A 195 -12.37 -6.84 5.44
CA LYS A 195 -13.41 -5.85 5.18
C LYS A 195 -13.69 -4.95 6.38
N ASN A 196 -14.00 -5.53 7.53
CA ASN A 196 -14.40 -4.76 8.72
C ASN A 196 -13.29 -3.82 9.20
N ASN A 197 -12.04 -4.30 9.26
CA ASN A 197 -10.91 -3.50 9.73
C ASN A 197 -10.57 -2.39 8.73
N LEU A 198 -10.64 -2.71 7.43
CA LEU A 198 -10.41 -1.74 6.36
C LEU A 198 -11.48 -0.65 6.37
N GLU A 199 -12.75 -1.03 6.47
CA GLU A 199 -13.89 -0.11 6.57
C GLU A 199 -13.74 0.86 7.73
N GLN A 200 -13.57 0.34 8.94
CA GLN A 200 -13.39 1.15 10.15
C GLN A 200 -12.22 2.13 10.01
N THR A 201 -11.13 1.69 9.38
CA THR A 201 -9.95 2.54 9.16
C THR A 201 -10.26 3.65 8.17
N VAL A 202 -10.89 3.32 7.04
CA VAL A 202 -11.28 4.30 6.01
C VAL A 202 -12.26 5.32 6.59
N LEU A 203 -13.35 4.87 7.24
CA LEU A 203 -14.34 5.75 7.86
C LEU A 203 -13.71 6.72 8.87
N LYS A 204 -12.81 6.21 9.73
CA LYS A 204 -12.07 7.06 10.68
C LYS A 204 -11.21 8.12 9.99
N ILE A 205 -10.62 7.82 8.82
CA ILE A 205 -9.79 8.78 8.07
C ILE A 205 -10.65 9.85 7.38
N LEU A 206 -11.84 9.46 6.92
CA LEU A 206 -12.78 10.34 6.23
C LEU A 206 -13.56 11.25 7.19
N ASP A 207 -13.75 10.83 8.43
CA ASP A 207 -14.45 11.62 9.45
C ASP A 207 -13.80 13.00 9.71
N ASN A 208 -14.48 14.05 9.24
CA ASN A 208 -14.06 15.44 9.42
C ASN A 208 -14.48 16.04 10.76
N ALA A 209 -15.34 15.36 11.53
CA ALA A 209 -15.75 15.80 12.85
C ALA A 209 -14.68 15.50 13.91
N LEU A 210 -13.73 14.60 13.62
CA LEU A 210 -12.59 14.36 14.49
C LEU A 210 -11.74 15.63 14.64
N THR A 211 -11.51 16.03 15.90
CA THR A 211 -10.61 17.11 16.24
C THR A 211 -9.21 16.79 15.73
N ARG A 212 -8.60 17.70 14.98
CA ARG A 212 -7.22 17.55 14.53
C ARG A 212 -6.28 17.87 15.69
N GLU A 213 -5.44 16.89 16.03
CA GLU A 213 -4.41 17.03 17.04
C GLU A 213 -3.03 16.87 16.40
N VAL A 214 -2.06 17.62 16.91
CA VAL A 214 -0.66 17.44 16.53
C VAL A 214 -0.12 16.23 17.29
N ASN A 215 0.11 15.12 16.59
CA ASN A 215 0.69 13.91 17.17
C ASN A 215 2.23 13.94 17.17
N LYS A 216 2.82 14.54 16.14
CA LYS A 216 4.28 14.57 15.94
C LYS A 216 4.73 15.82 15.20
N VAL A 217 5.84 16.39 15.65
CA VAL A 217 6.63 17.40 14.95
C VAL A 217 8.00 16.81 14.64
N SER A 218 8.42 16.85 13.39
CA SER A 218 9.77 16.43 12.97
C SER A 218 10.57 17.64 12.52
N VAL A 219 11.75 17.83 13.10
CA VAL A 219 12.72 18.84 12.69
C VAL A 219 13.90 18.14 12.04
N GLU A 220 14.22 18.52 10.81
CA GLU A 220 15.38 18.02 10.09
C GLU A 220 16.35 19.18 9.85
N ILE A 221 17.57 19.03 10.36
CA ILE A 221 18.65 20.01 10.21
C ILE A 221 19.66 19.44 9.23
N HIS A 222 20.05 20.25 8.25
CA HIS A 222 21.03 19.92 7.23
C HIS A 222 22.30 20.74 7.46
N SER A 223 23.45 20.08 7.58
CA SER A 223 24.74 20.78 7.54
C SER A 223 25.13 21.07 6.10
N ASN A 224 26.00 22.07 5.90
CA ASN A 224 26.58 22.36 4.58
C ASN A 224 27.52 21.25 4.08
N LEU A 225 27.86 20.27 4.92
CA LEU A 225 28.64 19.08 4.56
C LEU A 225 27.75 17.90 4.15
N GLY A 226 26.42 18.06 4.19
CA GLY A 226 25.46 17.03 3.81
C GLY A 226 25.04 16.10 4.95
N GLU A 227 25.38 16.44 6.20
CA GLU A 227 24.88 15.69 7.36
C GLU A 227 23.42 16.05 7.62
N ILE A 228 22.65 15.05 8.03
CA ILE A 228 21.23 15.22 8.34
C ILE A 228 21.01 14.73 9.76
N LYS A 229 20.52 15.62 10.63
CA LYS A 229 20.03 15.24 11.96
C LYS A 229 18.53 15.46 12.04
N ARG A 230 17.81 14.43 12.49
CA ARG A 230 16.36 14.43 12.63
C ARG A 230 15.98 14.29 14.09
N TYR A 231 15.10 15.17 14.53
CA TYR A 231 14.52 15.21 15.87
C TYR A 231 13.01 15.06 15.75
N GLU A 232 12.42 14.27 16.65
CA GLU A 232 10.97 14.09 16.72
C GLU A 232 10.46 14.52 18.10
N PHE A 233 9.37 15.29 18.10
CA PHE A 233 8.74 15.82 19.31
C PHE A 233 7.25 15.48 19.28
N SER A 234 6.68 15.10 20.42
CA SER A 234 5.22 14.92 20.57
C SER A 234 4.46 16.24 20.71
N GLU A 235 5.15 17.32 21.11
CA GLU A 235 4.55 18.63 21.37
C GLU A 235 5.24 19.74 20.59
N VAL A 236 4.44 20.67 20.05
CA VAL A 236 4.92 21.83 19.29
C VAL A 236 5.86 22.71 20.13
N THR A 237 5.55 22.91 21.41
CA THR A 237 6.34 23.74 22.32
C THR A 237 7.77 23.22 22.50
N ASN A 238 7.94 21.89 22.53
CA ASN A 238 9.26 21.26 22.66
C ASN A 238 10.09 21.45 21.40
N ALA A 239 9.47 21.34 20.21
CA ALA A 239 10.14 21.61 18.95
C ALA A 239 10.58 23.08 18.83
N ILE A 240 9.73 24.02 19.25
CA ILE A 240 10.07 25.46 19.28
C ILE A 240 11.22 25.72 20.27
N SER A 241 11.17 25.13 21.45
CA SER A 241 12.21 25.26 22.47
C SER A 241 13.56 24.75 21.96
N PHE A 242 13.55 23.62 21.24
CA PHE A 242 14.73 23.08 20.57
C PHE A 242 15.29 24.03 19.51
N LEU A 243 14.44 24.61 18.66
CA LEU A 243 14.87 25.54 17.61
C LEU A 243 15.42 26.87 18.14
N ASN A 244 15.07 27.25 19.37
CA ASN A 244 15.55 28.48 20.02
C ASN A 244 16.86 28.27 20.81
N MET A 245 17.48 27.10 20.78
CA MET A 245 18.78 26.87 21.40
C MET A 245 19.87 27.65 20.64
N ASP A 246 20.74 28.36 21.37
CA ASP A 246 21.71 29.32 20.80
C ASP A 246 22.78 28.68 19.89
N ASP A 247 23.03 27.36 19.98
CA ASP A 247 23.99 26.67 19.13
C ASP A 247 23.51 25.29 18.65
N LEU A 248 22.76 25.28 17.54
CA LEU A 248 22.41 24.04 16.84
C LEU A 248 23.60 23.43 16.07
N THR A 249 24.76 24.09 16.01
CA THR A 249 25.96 23.57 15.34
C THR A 249 26.60 22.45 16.17
N GLU A 250 26.60 22.59 17.50
CA GLU A 250 27.04 21.53 18.43
C GLU A 250 26.25 20.23 18.24
N ALA A 251 25.01 20.34 17.75
CA ALA A 251 24.20 19.19 17.43
C ALA A 251 24.90 18.25 16.45
N PHE A 252 25.68 18.74 15.47
CA PHE A 252 26.42 17.89 14.52
C PHE A 252 27.74 17.34 15.09
N LEU A 253 28.31 18.00 16.09
CA LEU A 253 29.59 17.62 16.70
C LEU A 253 29.45 16.48 17.72
N SER A 254 28.23 16.14 18.17
CA SER A 254 27.99 15.03 19.08
C SER A 254 28.22 13.66 18.42
N THR A 255 28.99 12.81 19.10
CA THR A 255 29.50 11.52 18.60
C THR A 255 28.61 10.31 18.96
N ASP A 256 27.36 10.52 19.36
CA ASP A 256 26.40 9.43 19.69
C ASP A 256 25.89 8.68 18.44
N SER A 257 26.68 8.71 17.36
CA SER A 257 26.38 8.08 16.09
C SER A 257 26.51 6.57 16.21
N ILE A 258 25.50 5.86 15.70
CA ILE A 258 25.57 4.41 15.55
C ILE A 258 26.67 4.04 14.56
N SER A 259 27.44 3.00 14.89
CA SER A 259 28.41 2.40 13.99
C SER A 259 27.73 1.45 13.01
N LEU A 260 28.41 1.15 11.89
CA LEU A 260 27.94 0.12 10.94
C LEU A 260 27.82 -1.29 11.56
N PHE A 261 28.40 -1.50 12.75
CA PHE A 261 28.44 -2.78 13.46
C PHE A 261 27.50 -2.82 14.66
N ASP A 262 26.80 -1.72 14.96
CA ASP A 262 25.81 -1.71 16.03
C ASP A 262 24.61 -2.58 15.63
N PRO A 263 24.04 -3.34 16.59
CA PRO A 263 22.95 -4.24 16.28
C PRO A 263 21.71 -3.46 15.83
N PRO A 264 20.86 -4.06 14.97
CA PRO A 264 19.59 -3.44 14.60
C PRO A 264 18.71 -3.22 15.84
N PRO A 265 17.83 -2.20 15.84
CA PRO A 265 16.93 -1.94 16.95
C PRO A 265 16.04 -3.16 17.24
N ASN A 266 15.85 -3.45 18.52
CA ASN A 266 15.09 -4.61 18.97
C ASN A 266 13.58 -4.31 18.92
N LEU A 267 12.91 -4.78 17.86
CA LEU A 267 11.51 -4.42 17.57
C LEU A 267 10.46 -5.02 18.53
N ASN A 268 10.87 -5.89 19.47
CA ASN A 268 9.99 -6.52 20.46
C ASN A 268 10.09 -5.88 21.86
N ALA A 269 10.83 -4.78 22.00
CA ALA A 269 10.92 -4.01 23.25
C ALA A 269 10.00 -2.79 23.15
N GLY A 270 8.70 -2.99 23.36
CA GLY A 270 7.67 -1.94 23.31
C GLY A 270 6.29 -2.49 23.60
#